data_AF-A0A9E3TIC5-F1
#
_entry.id   AF-A0A9E3TIC5-F1
#
_cell.length_a   1.000
_cell.length_b   1.000
_cell.length_c   1.000
_cell.angle_alpha   90.00
_cell.angle_beta   90.00
_cell.angle_gamma   90.00
#
_symmetry.space_group_name_H-M   'P 1'
#
loop_
_entity.id
_entity.type
_entity.pdbx_description
1 polymer ?
#
loop_
_entity_poly.entity_id
_entity_poly.type
_entity_poly.pdbx_seq_one_letter_code
_entity_poly.pdbx_strand_id
1 'polypeptide(L)'
;MFRTPRALFAQIVTGVLLCSFAQPSLAQDWPQIIENLKRGSSSQQQRQQLAIAYNNYAIELSNQGHWEQAETELQRALSLDTNNQQFRQNLSVIFLNHAASLRQDRRSSDRGTDVRSKTLVQQALRFNPRSADAYAILGDIAYDSQELNHAKTAWDRAKQLNPSMAAIDDRLNKLNAEQAVEKQFDRAANVHFDLRYQDNVGYSAAYDLRNVLDQARRDVGRDFGYWPRHQIVVLVYSEEAFKQVRQGPDWIAGLYDGKIRIPYPRSPQAQASLNSTLVHEYTHAIIHDITHNQCPVWLNEGLAEYQEARTRKPDLQHLQLAVSNNRLIPIASLDVAFKSRDANVAALAYQQSYSLVTYLDQKYRFFRIRKILDKLGQGASMDEALQAELRLSSDQLEQRWQRWLPSFARGSYASN
;
A
#
# COMPACT_ATOMS: atom_id res chain seq x y z
N MET A 1 3.35 -5.38 -13.31
CA MET A 1 3.37 -4.28 -14.31
C MET A 1 2.47 -3.16 -13.80
N PHE A 2 2.94 -2.43 -12.79
CA PHE A 2 2.14 -1.47 -12.05
C PHE A 2 2.07 -0.14 -12.81
N ARG A 3 0.93 0.17 -13.42
CA ARG A 3 0.64 1.53 -13.86
C ARG A 3 0.59 2.41 -12.61
N THR A 4 1.40 3.46 -12.62
CA THR A 4 1.42 4.51 -11.59
C THR A 4 0.01 5.09 -11.37
N PRO A 5 -0.48 5.23 -10.12
CA PRO A 5 -1.84 5.74 -9.84
C PRO A 5 -2.04 7.24 -10.10
N ARG A 6 -1.03 7.98 -10.58
CA ARG A 6 -1.16 9.41 -10.94
C ARG A 6 -2.28 9.70 -11.94
N ALA A 7 -2.77 8.69 -12.67
CA ALA A 7 -3.89 8.82 -13.60
C ALA A 7 -5.27 9.01 -12.94
N LEU A 8 -5.46 8.59 -11.67
CA LEU A 8 -6.76 8.75 -10.97
C LEU A 8 -7.01 10.20 -10.54
N PHE A 9 -5.96 11.00 -10.34
CA PHE A 9 -6.09 12.43 -10.04
C PHE A 9 -6.61 13.23 -11.24
N ALA A 10 -6.44 12.74 -12.47
CA ALA A 10 -6.96 13.41 -13.66
C ALA A 10 -8.45 13.14 -13.89
N GLN A 11 -8.98 12.00 -13.44
CA GLN A 11 -10.36 11.59 -13.72
C GLN A 11 -11.37 11.95 -12.61
N ILE A 12 -10.94 12.07 -11.35
CA ILE A 12 -11.85 12.52 -10.27
C ILE A 12 -12.04 14.06 -10.28
N VAL A 13 -11.15 14.80 -10.96
CA VAL A 13 -11.18 16.28 -11.03
C VAL A 13 -12.04 16.82 -12.20
N THR A 14 -12.58 15.99 -13.09
CA THR A 14 -13.25 16.47 -14.33
C THR A 14 -14.73 16.10 -14.48
N GLY A 15 -15.44 15.80 -13.38
CA GLY A 15 -16.76 15.18 -13.43
C GLY A 15 -17.98 16.01 -13.00
N VAL A 16 -17.85 17.31 -12.70
CA VAL A 16 -19.02 18.17 -12.43
C VAL A 16 -18.85 19.46 -13.21
N LEU A 17 -19.86 19.78 -14.02
CA LEU A 17 -19.96 21.01 -14.81
C LEU A 17 -19.60 22.23 -13.93
N LEU A 18 -18.41 22.76 -14.16
CA LEU A 18 -18.09 24.15 -13.89
C LEU A 18 -18.99 24.99 -14.79
N CYS A 19 -19.98 25.65 -14.21
CA CYS A 19 -20.45 26.89 -14.80
C CYS A 19 -19.26 27.84 -14.84
N SER A 20 -18.84 28.16 -16.06
CA SER A 20 -17.73 29.04 -16.40
C SER A 20 -17.79 30.38 -15.68
N PHE A 21 -16.67 30.74 -15.03
CA PHE A 21 -15.91 31.99 -15.12
C PHE A 21 -15.18 32.25 -13.79
N ALA A 22 -13.88 31.92 -13.74
CA ALA A 22 -12.93 32.66 -12.91
C ALA A 22 -11.50 32.41 -13.42
N GLN A 23 -10.83 33.50 -13.78
CA GLN A 23 -9.38 33.63 -13.92
C GLN A 23 -8.66 33.21 -12.60
N PRO A 24 -7.32 33.11 -12.53
CA PRO A 24 -6.63 32.91 -11.25
C PRO A 24 -6.89 34.14 -10.38
N SER A 25 -7.95 34.10 -9.57
CA SER A 25 -8.38 35.21 -8.75
C SER A 25 -7.46 35.32 -7.53
N LEU A 26 -7.06 36.55 -7.19
CA LEU A 26 -6.62 36.94 -5.85
C LEU A 26 -7.39 36.11 -4.80
N ALA A 27 -6.67 35.41 -3.92
CA ALA A 27 -7.27 34.63 -2.85
C ALA A 27 -8.30 35.52 -2.11
N GLN A 28 -9.58 35.18 -2.22
CA GLN A 28 -10.63 35.93 -1.53
C GLN A 28 -10.52 35.64 -0.03
N ASP A 29 -10.50 36.70 0.78
CA ASP A 29 -10.52 36.59 2.24
C ASP A 29 -11.92 36.21 2.72
N TRP A 30 -12.24 34.93 2.56
CA TRP A 30 -13.50 34.34 2.97
C TRP A 30 -13.82 34.57 4.46
N PRO A 31 -12.87 34.43 5.42
CA PRO A 31 -13.12 34.79 6.81
C PRO A 31 -13.64 36.21 6.98
N GLN A 32 -13.03 37.19 6.33
CA GLN A 32 -13.47 38.59 6.42
C GLN A 32 -14.84 38.81 5.76
N ILE A 33 -15.09 38.18 4.61
CA ILE A 33 -16.39 38.23 3.92
C ILE A 33 -17.50 37.65 4.81
N ILE A 34 -17.26 36.49 5.43
CA ILE A 34 -18.19 35.84 6.35
C ILE A 34 -18.48 36.72 7.57
N GLU A 35 -17.46 37.34 8.18
CA GLU A 35 -17.65 38.26 9.30
C GLU A 35 -18.49 39.49 8.92
N ASN A 36 -18.24 40.07 7.74
CA ASN A 36 -19.05 41.18 7.24
C ASN A 36 -20.51 40.77 7.02
N LEU A 37 -20.74 39.58 6.47
CA LEU A 37 -22.08 39.03 6.25
C LEU A 37 -22.82 38.71 7.55
N LYS A 38 -22.13 38.30 8.62
CA LYS A 38 -22.74 38.09 9.95
C LYS A 38 -23.23 39.38 10.60
N ARG A 39 -22.56 40.51 10.33
CA ARG A 39 -22.85 41.82 10.96
C ARG A 39 -24.04 42.56 10.34
N GLY A 40 -24.49 42.16 9.15
CA GLY A 40 -25.65 42.79 8.50
C GLY A 40 -27.00 42.34 9.06
N SER A 41 -28.08 42.84 8.48
CA SER A 41 -29.44 42.55 8.94
C SER A 41 -29.80 41.07 8.71
N SER A 42 -30.59 40.47 9.62
CA SER A 42 -31.00 39.05 9.56
C SER A 42 -32.02 38.72 8.46
N SER A 43 -31.89 39.33 7.28
CA SER A 43 -32.76 39.08 6.14
C SER A 43 -32.55 37.68 5.56
N GLN A 44 -33.58 37.16 4.88
CA GLN A 44 -33.48 35.89 4.16
C GLN A 44 -32.37 35.92 3.10
N GLN A 45 -32.20 37.04 2.41
CA GLN A 45 -31.14 37.25 1.42
C GLN A 45 -29.74 37.20 2.06
N GLN A 46 -29.56 37.81 3.23
CA GLN A 46 -28.30 37.77 3.98
C GLN A 46 -27.95 36.34 4.41
N ARG A 47 -28.93 35.57 4.90
CA ARG A 47 -28.74 34.15 5.24
C ARG A 47 -28.29 33.32 4.03
N GLN A 48 -28.90 33.54 2.87
CA GLN A 48 -28.51 32.85 1.63
C GLN A 48 -27.08 33.21 1.20
N GLN A 49 -26.72 34.49 1.23
CA GLN A 49 -25.36 34.94 0.90
C GLN A 49 -24.32 34.36 1.88
N LEU A 50 -24.65 34.32 3.17
CA LEU A 50 -23.79 33.72 4.19
C LEU A 50 -23.61 32.21 3.97
N ALA A 51 -24.67 31.50 3.58
CA ALA A 51 -24.59 30.07 3.26
C ALA A 51 -23.69 29.80 2.05
N ILE A 52 -23.80 30.61 0.99
CA ILE A 52 -22.92 30.53 -0.20
C ILE A 52 -21.46 30.82 0.17
N ALA A 53 -21.20 31.84 1.00
CA ALA A 53 -19.86 32.19 1.44
C ALA A 53 -19.19 31.04 2.22
N TYR A 54 -19.91 30.44 3.17
CA TYR A 54 -19.44 29.25 3.88
C TYR A 54 -19.14 28.08 2.94
N ASN A 55 -20.01 27.83 1.95
CA ASN A 55 -19.78 26.78 0.96
C ASN A 55 -18.50 27.02 0.15
N ASN A 56 -18.31 28.24 -0.36
CA ASN A 56 -17.14 28.54 -1.19
C ASN A 56 -15.85 28.48 -0.37
N TYR A 57 -15.88 28.94 0.88
CA TYR A 57 -14.75 28.82 1.78
C TYR A 57 -14.40 27.36 2.07
N ALA A 58 -15.41 26.51 2.29
CA ALA A 58 -15.20 25.08 2.46
C ALA A 58 -14.53 24.42 1.25
N ILE A 59 -14.94 24.79 0.03
CA ILE A 59 -14.32 24.27 -1.20
C ILE A 59 -12.84 24.70 -1.28
N GLU A 60 -12.54 25.97 -0.96
CA GLU A 60 -11.18 26.48 -0.94
C GLU A 60 -10.31 25.74 0.08
N LEU A 61 -10.81 25.57 1.31
CA LEU A 61 -10.14 24.79 2.36
C LEU A 61 -9.91 23.34 1.94
N SER A 62 -10.88 22.71 1.28
CA SER A 62 -10.77 21.36 0.74
C SER A 62 -9.67 21.25 -0.31
N ASN A 63 -9.56 22.25 -1.20
CA ASN A 63 -8.50 22.28 -2.23
C ASN A 63 -7.11 22.41 -1.61
N GLN A 64 -7.01 23.05 -0.45
CA GLN A 64 -5.79 23.20 0.33
C GLN A 64 -5.51 21.98 1.25
N GLY A 65 -6.41 20.99 1.30
CA GLY A 65 -6.28 19.81 2.16
C GLY A 65 -6.66 20.03 3.62
N HIS A 66 -7.28 21.17 3.95
CA HIS A 66 -7.78 21.48 5.30
C HIS A 66 -9.15 20.82 5.55
N TRP A 67 -9.19 19.48 5.50
CA TRP A 67 -10.43 18.68 5.46
C TRP A 67 -11.40 18.97 6.62
N GLU A 68 -10.93 18.99 7.86
CA GLU A 68 -11.79 19.17 9.05
C GLU A 68 -12.42 20.57 9.10
N GLN A 69 -11.67 21.59 8.65
CA GLN A 69 -12.18 22.96 8.54
C GLN A 69 -13.19 23.05 7.40
N ALA A 70 -12.88 22.45 6.24
CA ALA A 70 -13.77 22.39 5.09
C ALA A 70 -15.12 21.74 5.44
N GLU A 71 -15.09 20.61 6.16
CA GLU A 71 -16.29 19.94 6.68
C GLU A 71 -17.10 20.86 7.60
N THR A 72 -16.43 21.55 8.52
CA THR A 72 -17.07 22.47 9.48
C THR A 72 -17.78 23.62 8.77
N GLU A 73 -17.10 24.29 7.84
CA GLU A 73 -17.68 25.45 7.13
C GLU A 73 -18.85 25.01 6.26
N LEU A 74 -18.77 23.86 5.60
CA LEU A 74 -19.87 23.40 4.75
C LEU A 74 -21.08 22.88 5.56
N GLN A 75 -20.86 22.33 6.75
CA GLN A 75 -21.93 22.05 7.70
C GLN A 75 -22.63 23.34 8.15
N ARG A 76 -21.90 24.46 8.33
CA ARG A 76 -22.51 25.77 8.60
C ARG A 76 -23.35 26.24 7.42
N ALA A 77 -22.87 26.08 6.18
CA ALA A 77 -23.66 26.39 4.99
C ALA A 77 -24.99 25.60 4.96
N LEU A 78 -24.94 24.30 5.24
CA LEU A 78 -26.14 23.45 5.33
C LEU A 78 -27.05 23.79 6.50
N SER A 79 -26.53 24.30 7.62
CA SER A 79 -27.38 24.75 8.73
C SER A 79 -28.22 25.99 8.38
N LEU A 80 -27.75 26.80 7.43
CA LEU A 80 -28.43 28.01 6.95
C LEU A 80 -29.39 27.71 5.79
N ASP A 81 -29.08 26.72 4.96
CA ASP A 81 -29.93 26.23 3.87
C ASP A 81 -29.94 24.69 3.87
N THR A 82 -30.79 24.12 4.72
CA THR A 82 -30.86 22.68 4.98
C THR A 82 -31.34 21.87 3.80
N ASN A 83 -31.96 22.50 2.81
CA ASN A 83 -32.52 21.84 1.62
C ASN A 83 -31.64 21.94 0.38
N ASN A 84 -30.53 22.70 0.45
CA ASN A 84 -29.64 22.88 -0.67
C ASN A 84 -28.98 21.57 -1.13
N GLN A 85 -29.35 21.09 -2.32
CA GLN A 85 -28.79 19.86 -2.86
C GLN A 85 -27.30 20.01 -3.21
N GLN A 86 -26.88 21.19 -3.69
CA GLN A 86 -25.49 21.43 -4.06
C GLN A 86 -24.57 21.39 -2.84
N PHE A 87 -24.97 21.99 -1.72
CA PHE A 87 -24.15 21.96 -0.49
C PHE A 87 -24.02 20.54 0.07
N ARG A 88 -25.08 19.72 -0.01
CA ARG A 88 -25.00 18.30 0.35
C ARG A 88 -24.02 17.54 -0.55
N GLN A 89 -24.09 17.77 -1.87
CA GLN A 89 -23.17 17.14 -2.82
C GLN A 89 -21.73 17.55 -2.57
N ASN A 90 -21.47 18.84 -2.36
CA ASN A 90 -20.14 19.35 -2.03
C ASN A 90 -19.63 18.71 -0.73
N LEU A 91 -20.49 18.51 0.27
CA LEU A 91 -20.09 17.90 1.54
C LEU A 91 -19.77 16.42 1.38
N SER A 92 -20.55 15.72 0.56
CA SER A 92 -20.21 14.38 0.14
C SER A 92 -18.83 14.33 -0.53
N VAL A 93 -18.51 15.27 -1.42
CA VAL A 93 -17.21 15.30 -2.11
C VAL A 93 -16.07 15.58 -1.14
N ILE A 94 -16.22 16.51 -0.19
CA ILE A 94 -15.20 16.79 0.83
C ILE A 94 -14.92 15.53 1.66
N PHE A 95 -15.98 14.84 2.14
CA PHE A 95 -15.82 13.59 2.87
C PHE A 95 -15.11 12.52 2.05
N LEU A 96 -15.41 12.38 0.75
CA LEU A 96 -14.74 11.42 -0.13
C LEU A 96 -13.28 11.77 -0.38
N ASN A 97 -12.97 13.04 -0.59
CA ASN A 97 -11.59 13.49 -0.79
C ASN A 97 -10.76 13.31 0.48
N HIS A 98 -11.34 13.56 1.65
CA HIS A 98 -10.70 13.26 2.93
C HIS A 98 -10.51 11.75 3.12
N ALA A 99 -11.52 10.93 2.82
CA ALA A 99 -11.40 9.47 2.90
C ALA A 99 -10.31 8.92 1.96
N ALA A 100 -10.25 9.46 0.74
CA ALA A 100 -9.25 9.11 -0.26
C ALA A 100 -7.86 9.62 0.14
N SER A 101 -7.75 10.82 0.72
CA SER A 101 -6.48 11.36 1.19
C SER A 101 -5.90 10.53 2.32
N LEU A 102 -6.73 10.03 3.24
CA LEU A 102 -6.29 9.09 4.28
C LEU A 102 -5.75 7.77 3.70
N ARG A 103 -6.40 7.23 2.65
CA ARG A 103 -5.94 6.00 1.99
C ARG A 103 -4.71 6.22 1.10
N GLN A 104 -4.59 7.41 0.52
CA GLN A 104 -3.40 7.82 -0.25
C GLN A 104 -2.25 8.25 0.64
N ASP A 105 -2.53 8.74 1.85
CA ASP A 105 -1.53 8.98 2.87
C ASP A 105 -1.09 7.62 3.39
N ARG A 106 -0.24 7.01 2.57
CA ARG A 106 0.32 5.71 2.81
C ARG A 106 1.02 5.68 4.19
N ARG A 107 1.38 6.85 4.76
CA ARG A 107 1.91 7.03 6.13
C ARG A 107 1.05 6.45 7.23
N SER A 108 -0.22 6.26 6.93
CA SER A 108 -1.24 5.90 7.90
C SER A 108 -1.91 4.55 7.59
N SER A 109 -1.30 3.67 6.78
CA SER A 109 -1.84 2.35 6.39
C SER A 109 -1.98 1.32 7.54
N ASP A 110 -2.51 1.75 8.68
CA ASP A 110 -3.00 0.92 9.78
C ASP A 110 -4.53 0.85 9.71
N ARG A 111 -5.11 -0.20 10.31
CA ARG A 111 -6.56 -0.46 10.39
C ARG A 111 -7.36 0.74 10.91
N GLY A 112 -6.75 1.60 11.74
CA GLY A 112 -7.38 2.84 12.21
C GLY A 112 -7.75 3.82 11.09
N THR A 113 -6.93 3.89 10.05
CA THR A 113 -7.16 4.75 8.89
C THR A 113 -8.25 4.19 7.98
N ASP A 114 -8.29 2.87 7.78
CA ASP A 114 -9.39 2.23 7.05
C ASP A 114 -10.72 2.40 7.77
N VAL A 115 -10.74 2.32 9.11
CA VAL A 115 -11.95 2.62 9.90
C VAL A 115 -12.38 4.07 9.71
N ARG A 116 -11.46 5.04 9.85
CA ARG A 116 -11.75 6.47 9.66
C ARG A 116 -12.22 6.76 8.23
N SER A 117 -11.53 6.22 7.23
CA SER A 117 -11.88 6.34 5.82
C SER A 117 -13.27 5.74 5.55
N LYS A 118 -13.58 4.54 6.08
CA LYS A 118 -14.91 3.92 5.98
C LYS A 118 -15.98 4.81 6.59
N THR A 119 -15.74 5.41 7.76
CA THR A 119 -16.68 6.35 8.40
C THR A 119 -16.93 7.57 7.52
N LEU A 120 -15.90 8.18 6.95
CA LEU A 120 -16.02 9.33 6.05
C LEU A 120 -16.79 8.97 4.77
N VAL A 121 -16.51 7.81 4.15
CA VAL A 121 -17.27 7.31 2.99
C VAL A 121 -18.74 7.08 3.34
N GLN A 122 -19.03 6.52 4.51
CA GLN A 122 -20.41 6.34 4.98
C GLN A 122 -21.11 7.69 5.20
N GLN A 123 -20.41 8.70 5.73
CA GLN A 123 -20.94 10.06 5.84
C GLN A 123 -21.21 10.66 4.47
N ALA A 124 -20.30 10.51 3.51
CA ALA A 124 -20.51 10.94 2.13
C ALA A 124 -21.78 10.35 1.52
N LEU A 125 -22.00 9.03 1.68
CA LEU A 125 -23.19 8.33 1.19
C LEU A 125 -24.49 8.82 1.84
N ARG A 126 -24.46 9.40 3.05
CA ARG A 126 -25.65 10.02 3.67
C ARG A 126 -26.07 11.30 2.93
N PHE A 127 -25.11 12.04 2.38
CA PHE A 127 -25.36 13.27 1.63
C PHE A 127 -25.55 13.03 0.13
N ASN A 128 -24.88 12.02 -0.42
CA ASN A 128 -25.05 11.57 -1.81
C ASN A 128 -25.13 10.03 -1.90
N PRO A 129 -26.33 9.44 -1.74
CA PRO A 129 -26.54 7.99 -1.80
C PRO A 129 -26.29 7.37 -3.19
N ARG A 130 -26.07 8.19 -4.23
CA ARG A 130 -25.82 7.76 -5.61
C ARG A 130 -24.38 8.03 -6.06
N SER A 131 -23.46 8.31 -5.14
CA SER A 131 -22.04 8.47 -5.47
C SER A 131 -21.40 7.13 -5.83
N ALA A 132 -21.07 6.94 -7.11
CA ALA A 132 -20.34 5.77 -7.58
C ALA A 132 -18.94 5.67 -6.94
N ASP A 133 -18.23 6.80 -6.81
CA ASP A 133 -16.89 6.86 -6.20
C ASP A 133 -16.90 6.45 -4.73
N ALA A 134 -17.94 6.84 -3.98
CA ALA A 134 -18.10 6.40 -2.59
C ALA A 134 -18.19 4.88 -2.47
N TYR A 135 -19.01 4.25 -3.32
CA TYR A 135 -19.11 2.80 -3.36
C TYR A 135 -17.84 2.13 -3.88
N ALA A 136 -17.10 2.76 -4.80
CA ALA A 136 -15.81 2.27 -5.25
C ALA A 136 -14.79 2.20 -4.11
N ILE A 137 -14.65 3.28 -3.32
CA ILE A 137 -13.75 3.34 -2.16
C ILE A 137 -14.21 2.37 -1.06
N LEU A 138 -15.52 2.27 -0.80
CA LEU A 138 -16.06 1.31 0.18
C LEU A 138 -15.72 -0.13 -0.20
N GLY A 139 -15.79 -0.45 -1.50
CA GLY A 139 -15.39 -1.75 -2.02
C GLY A 139 -13.90 -2.00 -1.86
N ASP A 140 -13.05 -0.99 -2.10
CA ASP A 140 -11.61 -1.09 -1.91
C ASP A 140 -11.26 -1.36 -0.43
N ILE A 141 -11.87 -0.63 0.51
CA ILE A 141 -11.70 -0.84 1.96
C ILE A 141 -12.11 -2.27 2.36
N ALA A 142 -13.27 -2.73 1.89
CA ALA A 142 -13.75 -4.07 2.19
C ALA A 142 -12.84 -5.15 1.59
N TYR A 143 -12.30 -4.91 0.40
CA TYR A 143 -11.37 -5.80 -0.25
C TYR A 143 -10.07 -5.94 0.54
N ASP A 144 -9.47 -4.82 0.97
CA ASP A 144 -8.24 -4.81 1.75
C ASP A 144 -8.42 -5.56 3.08
N SER A 145 -9.60 -5.41 3.71
CA SER A 145 -9.98 -6.13 4.94
C SER A 145 -10.40 -7.59 4.74
N GLN A 146 -10.27 -8.14 3.52
CA GLN A 146 -10.66 -9.51 3.17
C GLN A 146 -12.16 -9.82 3.41
N GLU A 147 -13.00 -8.80 3.27
CA GLU A 147 -14.48 -8.87 3.30
C GLU A 147 -15.05 -8.96 1.86
N LEU A 148 -14.69 -10.01 1.12
CA LEU A 148 -14.95 -10.10 -0.33
C LEU A 148 -16.42 -9.90 -0.74
N ASN A 149 -17.39 -10.39 0.05
CA ASN A 149 -18.82 -10.19 -0.26
C ASN A 149 -19.25 -8.71 -0.17
N HIS A 150 -18.74 -7.98 0.84
CA HIS A 150 -19.00 -6.55 0.96
C HIS A 150 -18.29 -5.76 -0.14
N ALA A 151 -17.05 -6.15 -0.49
CA ALA A 151 -16.30 -5.57 -1.59
C ALA A 151 -17.06 -5.70 -2.92
N LYS A 152 -17.51 -6.92 -3.22
CA LYS A 152 -18.31 -7.21 -4.42
C LYS A 152 -19.59 -6.38 -4.46
N THR A 153 -20.35 -6.36 -3.38
CA THR A 153 -21.61 -5.62 -3.29
C THR A 153 -21.41 -4.12 -3.54
N ALA A 154 -20.36 -3.54 -2.94
CA ALA A 154 -20.04 -2.14 -3.11
C ALA A 154 -19.57 -1.83 -4.54
N TRP A 155 -18.68 -2.64 -5.11
CA TRP A 155 -18.22 -2.45 -6.48
C TRP A 155 -19.31 -2.67 -7.54
N ASP A 156 -20.17 -3.68 -7.37
CA ASP A 156 -21.34 -3.87 -8.23
C ASP A 156 -22.25 -2.63 -8.18
N ARG A 157 -22.44 -2.04 -6.99
CA ARG A 157 -23.22 -0.82 -6.83
C ARG A 157 -22.55 0.39 -7.50
N ALA A 158 -21.23 0.53 -7.37
CA ALA A 158 -20.47 1.56 -8.07
C ALA A 158 -20.63 1.43 -9.59
N LYS A 159 -20.53 0.21 -10.12
CA LYS A 159 -20.67 -0.08 -11.55
C LYS A 159 -22.08 0.22 -12.08
N GLN A 160 -23.12 -0.12 -11.30
CA GLN A 160 -24.51 0.22 -11.64
C GLN A 160 -24.73 1.73 -11.73
N LEU A 161 -24.10 2.51 -10.83
CA LEU A 161 -24.23 3.96 -10.79
C LEU A 161 -23.41 4.65 -11.88
N ASN A 162 -22.22 4.11 -12.20
CA ASN A 162 -21.38 4.60 -13.29
C ASN A 162 -20.74 3.44 -14.08
N PRO A 163 -21.39 2.99 -15.17
CA PRO A 163 -20.87 1.91 -16.00
C PRO A 163 -19.52 2.21 -16.69
N SER A 164 -19.12 3.48 -16.80
CA SER A 164 -17.87 3.88 -17.47
C SER A 164 -16.60 3.64 -16.65
N MET A 165 -16.74 3.27 -15.36
CA MET A 165 -15.59 2.99 -14.48
C MET A 165 -14.93 1.64 -14.83
N ALA A 166 -14.09 1.62 -15.87
CA ALA A 166 -13.41 0.41 -16.33
C ALA A 166 -12.55 -0.26 -15.24
N ALA A 167 -11.97 0.53 -14.32
CA ALA A 167 -11.18 -0.01 -13.21
C ALA A 167 -11.99 -0.94 -12.27
N ILE A 168 -13.31 -0.77 -12.20
CA ILE A 168 -14.18 -1.65 -11.39
C ILE A 168 -14.32 -3.02 -12.04
N ASP A 169 -14.26 -3.13 -13.37
CA ASP A 169 -14.35 -4.41 -14.08
C ASP A 169 -13.15 -5.29 -13.74
N ASP A 170 -11.94 -4.73 -13.78
CA ASP A 170 -10.70 -5.42 -13.41
C ASP A 170 -10.73 -5.91 -11.95
N ARG A 171 -11.25 -5.08 -11.04
CA ARG A 171 -11.41 -5.42 -9.62
C ARG A 171 -12.42 -6.55 -9.39
N LEU A 172 -13.58 -6.49 -10.04
CA LEU A 172 -14.60 -7.53 -9.96
C LEU A 172 -14.12 -8.85 -10.58
N ASN A 173 -13.40 -8.79 -11.71
CA ASN A 173 -12.82 -9.98 -12.34
C ASN A 173 -11.80 -10.67 -11.40
N LYS A 174 -10.89 -9.88 -10.80
CA LYS A 174 -9.94 -10.39 -9.81
C LYS A 174 -10.66 -11.00 -8.61
N LEU A 175 -11.62 -10.28 -8.03
CA LEU A 175 -12.39 -10.73 -6.87
C LEU A 175 -13.17 -12.00 -7.16
N ASN A 176 -13.80 -12.13 -8.34
CA ASN A 176 -14.56 -13.32 -8.69
C ASN A 176 -13.65 -14.56 -8.77
N ALA A 177 -12.44 -14.42 -9.31
CA ALA A 177 -11.44 -15.49 -9.34
C ALA A 177 -10.99 -15.89 -7.92
N GLU A 178 -10.72 -14.90 -7.07
CA GLU A 178 -10.37 -15.12 -5.66
C GLU A 178 -11.52 -15.78 -4.89
N GLN A 179 -12.75 -15.27 -5.01
CA GLN A 179 -13.93 -15.77 -4.31
C GLN A 179 -14.31 -17.20 -4.72
N ALA A 180 -14.08 -17.58 -5.98
CA ALA A 180 -14.31 -18.95 -6.45
C ALA A 180 -13.45 -19.97 -5.71
N VAL A 181 -12.26 -19.57 -5.26
CA VAL A 181 -11.31 -20.40 -4.52
C VAL A 181 -11.49 -20.25 -3.01
N GLU A 182 -11.60 -19.02 -2.52
CA GLU A 182 -11.46 -18.68 -1.10
C GLU A 182 -12.75 -18.89 -0.29
N LYS A 183 -13.90 -19.10 -0.94
CA LYS A 183 -15.19 -19.32 -0.27
C LYS A 183 -15.20 -20.55 0.66
N GLN A 184 -14.34 -21.52 0.38
CA GLN A 184 -14.22 -22.77 1.13
C GLN A 184 -13.04 -22.77 2.08
N PHE A 185 -12.44 -21.61 2.38
CA PHE A 185 -11.30 -21.60 3.28
C PHE A 185 -11.74 -21.75 4.74
N ASP A 186 -11.08 -22.68 5.42
CA ASP A 186 -11.06 -22.74 6.87
C ASP A 186 -10.22 -21.58 7.45
N ARG A 187 -10.29 -21.41 8.78
CA ARG A 187 -9.70 -20.25 9.47
C ARG A 187 -8.95 -20.66 10.74
N ALA A 188 -7.69 -20.24 10.84
CA ALA A 188 -6.84 -20.39 12.02
C ALA A 188 -6.28 -19.01 12.45
N ALA A 189 -7.15 -18.11 12.91
CA ALA A 189 -6.75 -16.75 13.27
C ALA A 189 -6.18 -16.63 14.70
N ASN A 190 -5.40 -15.58 14.94
CA ASN A 190 -5.05 -15.05 16.27
C ASN A 190 -5.16 -13.51 16.25
N VAL A 191 -4.65 -12.81 17.28
CA VAL A 191 -4.71 -11.34 17.35
C VAL A 191 -3.84 -10.63 16.29
N HIS A 192 -2.83 -11.29 15.74
CA HIS A 192 -1.87 -10.73 14.79
C HIS A 192 -2.11 -11.15 13.35
N PHE A 193 -2.68 -12.35 13.13
CA PHE A 193 -2.84 -12.95 11.83
C PHE A 193 -4.26 -13.48 11.64
N ASP A 194 -4.87 -13.18 10.49
CA ASP A 194 -6.08 -13.82 9.99
C ASP A 194 -5.68 -14.87 8.95
N LEU A 195 -5.22 -16.03 9.41
CA LEU A 195 -4.82 -17.12 8.52
C LEU A 195 -6.06 -17.88 8.05
N ARG A 196 -6.25 -17.92 6.73
CA ARG A 196 -7.28 -18.68 6.05
C ARG A 196 -6.63 -19.67 5.09
N TYR A 197 -7.14 -20.89 5.03
CA TYR A 197 -6.48 -21.97 4.31
C TYR A 197 -7.47 -22.90 3.63
N GLN A 198 -7.07 -23.49 2.51
CA GLN A 198 -7.86 -24.50 1.82
C GLN A 198 -7.80 -25.86 2.55
N ASP A 199 -8.88 -26.63 2.52
CA ASP A 199 -9.04 -27.91 3.26
C ASP A 199 -7.84 -28.86 3.16
N ASN A 200 -7.16 -28.91 2.01
CA ASN A 200 -6.02 -29.80 1.77
C ASN A 200 -4.75 -29.46 2.58
N VAL A 201 -4.70 -28.29 3.23
CA VAL A 201 -3.62 -27.91 4.16
C VAL A 201 -3.77 -28.65 5.49
N GLY A 202 -5.01 -28.79 5.98
CA GLY A 202 -5.33 -29.39 7.27
C GLY A 202 -5.05 -28.48 8.47
N TYR A 203 -5.83 -28.67 9.54
CA TYR A 203 -5.81 -27.81 10.73
C TYR A 203 -4.44 -27.75 11.44
N SER A 204 -3.76 -28.88 11.59
CA SER A 204 -2.45 -28.93 12.27
C SER A 204 -1.39 -28.10 11.54
N ALA A 205 -1.28 -28.27 10.22
CA ALA A 205 -0.32 -27.52 9.42
C ALA A 205 -0.64 -26.02 9.42
N ALA A 206 -1.92 -25.64 9.34
CA ALA A 206 -2.34 -24.24 9.44
C ALA A 206 -1.93 -23.62 10.79
N TYR A 207 -2.03 -24.38 11.89
CA TYR A 207 -1.58 -23.94 13.21
C TYR A 207 -0.05 -23.78 13.27
N ASP A 208 0.70 -24.70 12.66
CA ASP A 208 2.17 -24.63 12.58
C ASP A 208 2.63 -23.41 11.77
N LEU A 209 2.01 -23.15 10.62
CA LEU A 209 2.28 -21.94 9.81
C LEU A 209 1.98 -20.66 10.60
N ARG A 210 0.93 -20.64 11.41
CA ARG A 210 0.63 -19.51 12.30
C ARG A 210 1.71 -19.32 13.37
N ASN A 211 2.23 -20.41 13.96
CA ASN A 211 3.32 -20.32 14.94
C ASN A 211 4.62 -19.79 14.31
N VAL A 212 4.89 -20.16 13.06
CA VAL A 212 6.01 -19.61 12.27
C VAL A 212 5.84 -18.12 12.06
N LEU A 213 4.65 -17.66 11.71
CA LEU A 213 4.33 -16.23 11.58
C LEU A 213 4.49 -15.47 12.91
N ASP A 214 4.07 -16.06 14.03
CA ASP A 214 4.29 -15.46 15.36
C ASP A 214 5.79 -15.38 15.71
N GLN A 215 6.60 -16.36 15.29
CA GLN A 215 8.06 -16.30 15.43
C GLN A 215 8.67 -15.24 14.52
N ALA A 216 8.25 -15.17 13.25
CA ALA A 216 8.66 -14.13 12.31
C ALA A 216 8.35 -12.72 12.85
N ARG A 217 7.16 -12.53 13.43
CA ARG A 217 6.77 -11.29 14.12
C ARG A 217 7.72 -10.91 15.25
N ARG A 218 8.23 -11.89 16.02
CA ARG A 218 9.23 -11.61 17.06
C ARG A 218 10.59 -11.24 16.48
N ASP A 219 11.10 -12.06 15.57
CA ASP A 219 12.47 -11.92 15.06
C ASP A 219 12.62 -10.75 14.08
N VAL A 220 11.79 -10.73 13.03
CA VAL A 220 11.78 -9.65 12.04
C VAL A 220 11.36 -8.35 12.73
N GLY A 221 10.34 -8.39 13.59
CA GLY A 221 9.90 -7.21 14.34
C GLY A 221 11.00 -6.62 15.23
N ARG A 222 11.81 -7.46 15.89
CA ARG A 222 12.97 -7.01 16.68
C ARG A 222 14.01 -6.31 15.82
N ASP A 223 14.35 -6.89 14.68
CA ASP A 223 15.40 -6.35 13.81
C ASP A 223 14.99 -5.00 13.23
N PHE A 224 13.75 -4.90 12.75
CA PHE A 224 13.18 -3.66 12.22
C PHE A 224 12.75 -2.67 13.31
N GLY A 225 12.60 -3.12 14.57
CA GLY A 225 12.06 -2.31 15.66
C GLY A 225 10.62 -1.87 15.41
N TYR A 226 9.86 -2.68 14.66
CA TYR A 226 8.50 -2.37 14.23
C TYR A 226 7.60 -3.60 14.37
N TRP A 227 6.40 -3.41 14.90
CA TRP A 227 5.39 -4.44 15.02
C TRP A 227 4.06 -3.91 14.50
N PRO A 228 3.50 -4.50 13.43
CA PRO A 228 2.20 -4.14 12.90
C PRO A 228 1.14 -4.14 14.00
N ARG A 229 0.33 -3.09 14.04
CA ARG A 229 -0.78 -2.90 15.00
C ARG A 229 -2.11 -3.41 14.45
N HIS A 230 -2.16 -3.69 13.15
CA HIS A 230 -3.26 -4.37 12.50
C HIS A 230 -3.04 -5.88 12.41
N GLN A 231 -4.11 -6.59 12.09
CA GLN A 231 -4.09 -8.02 11.85
C GLN A 231 -3.77 -8.27 10.37
N ILE A 232 -2.72 -9.03 10.08
CA ILE A 232 -2.30 -9.34 8.70
C ILE A 232 -3.10 -10.55 8.20
N VAL A 233 -3.72 -10.41 7.03
CA VAL A 233 -4.41 -11.51 6.36
C VAL A 233 -3.40 -12.42 5.69
N VAL A 234 -3.51 -13.72 5.95
CA VAL A 234 -2.66 -14.75 5.35
C VAL A 234 -3.54 -15.78 4.66
N LEU A 235 -3.34 -16.00 3.37
CA LEU A 235 -4.14 -16.88 2.53
C LEU A 235 -3.25 -18.02 2.04
N VAL A 236 -3.58 -19.24 2.46
CA VAL A 236 -2.83 -20.46 2.15
C VAL A 236 -3.60 -21.28 1.14
N TYR A 237 -3.08 -21.36 -0.09
CA TYR A 237 -3.73 -21.99 -1.23
C TYR A 237 -3.12 -23.36 -1.52
N SER A 238 -3.84 -24.25 -2.20
CA SER A 238 -3.17 -25.29 -2.99
C SER A 238 -2.29 -24.67 -4.09
N GLU A 239 -1.29 -25.41 -4.57
CA GLU A 239 -0.40 -24.94 -5.65
C GLU A 239 -1.18 -24.57 -6.92
N GLU A 240 -2.20 -25.36 -7.28
CA GLU A 240 -3.05 -25.09 -8.45
C GLU A 240 -3.90 -23.84 -8.25
N ALA A 241 -4.53 -23.69 -7.09
CA ALA A 241 -5.34 -22.52 -6.78
C ALA A 241 -4.49 -21.24 -6.74
N PHE A 242 -3.29 -21.31 -6.19
CA PHE A 242 -2.36 -20.18 -6.16
C PHE A 242 -2.02 -19.68 -7.56
N LYS A 243 -1.79 -20.60 -8.51
CA LYS A 243 -1.53 -20.24 -9.92
C LYS A 243 -2.72 -19.56 -10.59
N GLN A 244 -3.95 -19.88 -10.18
CA GLN A 244 -5.16 -19.26 -10.73
C GLN A 244 -5.39 -17.84 -10.23
N VAL A 245 -5.13 -17.58 -8.94
CA VAL A 245 -5.41 -16.28 -8.32
C VAL A 245 -4.25 -15.30 -8.46
N ARG A 246 -3.03 -15.81 -8.65
CA ARG A 246 -1.85 -14.97 -8.76
C ARG A 246 -1.73 -14.31 -10.13
N GLN A 247 -1.34 -13.04 -10.10
CA GLN A 247 -0.88 -12.31 -11.27
C GLN A 247 0.64 -12.27 -11.29
N GLY A 248 1.29 -12.86 -12.30
CA GLY A 248 2.74 -12.79 -12.46
C GLY A 248 3.34 -14.00 -13.17
N PRO A 249 4.68 -14.06 -13.27
CA PRO A 249 5.42 -15.24 -13.76
C PRO A 249 5.14 -16.48 -12.90
N ASP A 250 5.68 -17.67 -13.20
CA ASP A 250 5.47 -18.86 -12.35
C ASP A 250 6.42 -18.95 -11.13
N TRP A 251 7.58 -18.29 -11.18
CA TRP A 251 8.69 -18.50 -10.21
C TRP A 251 8.55 -17.85 -8.82
N ILE A 252 7.65 -16.89 -8.62
CA ILE A 252 7.39 -16.30 -7.29
C ILE A 252 6.93 -17.41 -6.32
N ALA A 253 7.45 -17.45 -5.11
CA ALA A 253 7.15 -18.50 -4.12
C ALA A 253 6.01 -18.12 -3.16
N GLY A 254 5.76 -16.83 -2.99
CA GLY A 254 4.66 -16.23 -2.23
C GLY A 254 4.31 -14.87 -2.84
N LEU A 255 3.36 -14.15 -2.27
CA LEU A 255 3.05 -12.79 -2.69
C LEU A 255 2.50 -11.97 -1.53
N TYR A 256 3.08 -10.80 -1.30
CA TYR A 256 2.47 -9.75 -0.51
C TYR A 256 1.86 -8.66 -1.39
N ASP A 257 0.53 -8.53 -1.38
CA ASP A 257 -0.19 -7.43 -2.06
C ASP A 257 -1.11 -6.63 -1.12
N GLY A 258 -0.70 -6.52 0.14
CA GLY A 258 -1.54 -6.10 1.27
C GLY A 258 -2.04 -7.29 2.10
N LYS A 259 -1.99 -8.49 1.50
CA LYS A 259 -2.25 -9.79 2.13
C LYS A 259 -1.07 -10.69 1.81
N ILE A 260 -0.71 -11.58 2.74
CA ILE A 260 0.27 -12.63 2.45
C ILE A 260 -0.47 -13.77 1.74
N ARG A 261 -0.02 -14.16 0.55
CA ARG A 261 -0.55 -15.29 -0.20
C ARG A 261 0.56 -16.31 -0.44
N ILE A 262 0.35 -17.54 -0.02
CA ILE A 262 1.34 -18.61 -0.20
C ILE A 262 0.68 -19.90 -0.72
N PRO A 263 1.34 -20.63 -1.65
CA PRO A 263 0.95 -21.98 -1.97
C PRO A 263 1.42 -22.93 -0.85
N TYR A 264 0.65 -23.98 -0.59
CA TYR A 264 1.01 -25.09 0.28
C TYR A 264 1.39 -26.30 -0.58
N PRO A 265 2.69 -26.61 -0.72
CA PRO A 265 3.14 -27.70 -1.59
C PRO A 265 2.65 -29.05 -1.13
N ARG A 266 2.39 -29.96 -2.07
CA ARG A 266 2.00 -31.35 -1.72
C ARG A 266 3.14 -32.19 -1.17
N SER A 267 4.37 -31.90 -1.59
CA SER A 267 5.57 -32.66 -1.20
C SER A 267 6.11 -32.17 0.14
N PRO A 268 6.37 -33.06 1.13
CA PRO A 268 7.02 -32.69 2.38
C PRO A 268 8.39 -32.00 2.18
N GLN A 269 9.14 -32.39 1.14
CA GLN A 269 10.41 -31.75 0.81
C GLN A 269 10.22 -30.29 0.38
N ALA A 270 9.16 -30.00 -0.38
CA ALA A 270 8.84 -28.64 -0.81
C ALA A 270 8.24 -27.81 0.35
N GLN A 271 7.50 -28.44 1.26
CA GLN A 271 7.00 -27.80 2.48
C GLN A 271 8.11 -27.32 3.41
N ALA A 272 9.31 -27.93 3.37
CA ALA A 272 10.45 -27.52 4.19
C ALA A 272 10.86 -26.04 3.97
N SER A 273 10.56 -25.47 2.80
CA SER A 273 10.84 -24.06 2.49
C SER A 273 9.72 -23.10 2.90
N LEU A 274 8.55 -23.58 3.31
CA LEU A 274 7.40 -22.71 3.63
C LEU A 274 7.70 -21.72 4.75
N ASN A 275 8.47 -22.15 5.74
CA ASN A 275 8.79 -21.28 6.87
C ASN A 275 9.64 -20.09 6.42
N SER A 276 10.61 -20.34 5.54
CA SER A 276 11.49 -19.29 5.02
C SER A 276 10.71 -18.36 4.08
N THR A 277 9.83 -18.90 3.24
CA THR A 277 8.90 -18.10 2.42
C THR A 277 7.96 -17.25 3.26
N LEU A 278 7.41 -17.75 4.36
CA LEU A 278 6.57 -16.96 5.27
C LEU A 278 7.35 -15.80 5.91
N VAL A 279 8.61 -16.01 6.29
CA VAL A 279 9.48 -14.95 6.81
C VAL A 279 9.75 -13.88 5.74
N HIS A 280 9.98 -14.31 4.48
CA HIS A 280 10.14 -13.42 3.33
C HIS A 280 8.90 -12.54 3.13
N GLU A 281 7.71 -13.15 2.97
CA GLU A 281 6.47 -12.41 2.76
C GLU A 281 6.07 -11.54 3.95
N TYR A 282 6.33 -11.99 5.18
CA TYR A 282 6.11 -11.16 6.37
C TYR A 282 7.04 -9.93 6.39
N THR A 283 8.27 -10.07 5.90
CA THR A 283 9.22 -8.96 5.82
C THR A 283 8.71 -7.89 4.85
N HIS A 284 8.09 -8.27 3.73
CA HIS A 284 7.41 -7.31 2.85
C HIS A 284 6.30 -6.54 3.56
N ALA A 285 5.49 -7.20 4.39
CA ALA A 285 4.45 -6.51 5.17
C ALA A 285 5.04 -5.44 6.10
N ILE A 286 6.14 -5.76 6.78
CA ILE A 286 6.87 -4.81 7.65
C ILE A 286 7.42 -3.63 6.86
N ILE A 287 8.07 -3.89 5.73
CA ILE A 287 8.66 -2.84 4.89
C ILE A 287 7.56 -1.97 4.28
N HIS A 288 6.46 -2.57 3.87
CA HIS A 288 5.29 -1.85 3.36
C HIS A 288 4.72 -0.90 4.41
N ASP A 289 4.57 -1.37 5.66
CA ASP A 289 4.07 -0.56 6.77
C ASP A 289 5.02 0.58 7.15
N ILE A 290 6.34 0.36 7.19
CA ILE A 290 7.33 1.39 7.56
C ILE A 290 7.50 2.42 6.45
N THR A 291 7.63 1.95 5.21
CA THR A 291 7.97 2.81 4.07
C THR A 291 6.76 3.31 3.32
N HIS A 292 5.58 2.83 3.66
CA HIS A 292 4.34 3.24 3.03
C HIS A 292 4.36 2.94 1.52
N ASN A 293 4.86 1.74 1.19
CA ASN A 293 5.07 1.26 -0.17
C ASN A 293 5.93 2.21 -1.05
N GLN A 294 6.92 2.87 -0.43
CA GLN A 294 7.89 3.75 -1.12
C GLN A 294 9.30 3.16 -1.17
N CYS A 295 9.51 1.97 -0.58
CA CYS A 295 10.77 1.25 -0.69
C CYS A 295 11.05 0.86 -2.15
N PRO A 296 12.26 1.11 -2.70
CA PRO A 296 12.63 0.59 -4.01
C PRO A 296 12.64 -0.94 -3.98
N VAL A 297 12.33 -1.56 -5.12
CA VAL A 297 12.10 -3.02 -5.20
C VAL A 297 13.35 -3.78 -4.75
N TRP A 298 14.54 -3.35 -5.20
CA TRP A 298 15.79 -4.02 -4.81
C TRP A 298 16.03 -4.03 -3.30
N LEU A 299 15.68 -2.95 -2.57
CA LEU A 299 15.87 -2.91 -1.13
C LEU A 299 14.82 -3.76 -0.42
N ASN A 300 13.59 -3.73 -0.91
CA ASN A 300 12.50 -4.53 -0.37
C ASN A 300 12.79 -6.04 -0.49
N GLU A 301 13.13 -6.51 -1.70
CA GLU A 301 13.49 -7.90 -1.95
C GLU A 301 14.79 -8.30 -1.25
N GLY A 302 15.82 -7.43 -1.26
CA GLY A 302 17.08 -7.71 -0.58
C GLY A 302 16.94 -7.89 0.93
N LEU A 303 16.03 -7.14 1.57
CA LEU A 303 15.74 -7.27 2.99
C LEU A 303 14.93 -8.52 3.31
N ALA A 304 13.98 -8.88 2.45
CA ALA A 304 13.21 -10.10 2.57
C ALA A 304 14.11 -11.34 2.43
N GLU A 305 14.98 -11.38 1.42
CA GLU A 305 16.03 -12.40 1.25
C GLU A 305 16.98 -12.44 2.44
N TYR A 306 17.37 -11.28 2.99
CA TYR A 306 18.26 -11.20 4.15
C TYR A 306 17.63 -11.81 5.41
N GLN A 307 16.33 -11.62 5.63
CA GLN A 307 15.64 -12.27 6.74
C GLN A 307 15.38 -13.74 6.48
N GLU A 308 15.06 -14.11 5.24
CA GLU A 308 14.91 -15.51 4.83
C GLU A 308 16.21 -16.31 5.05
N ALA A 309 17.36 -15.69 4.75
CA ALA A 309 18.69 -16.29 4.83
C ALA A 309 19.06 -16.86 6.20
N ARG A 310 18.38 -16.42 7.28
CA ARG A 310 18.56 -16.93 8.65
C ARG A 310 18.02 -18.35 8.84
N THR A 311 17.08 -18.76 8.01
CA THR A 311 16.42 -20.07 8.06
C THR A 311 16.82 -20.96 6.91
N ARG A 312 17.13 -20.38 5.75
CA ARG A 312 17.51 -21.10 4.53
C ARG A 312 18.73 -20.44 3.90
N LYS A 313 19.80 -21.20 3.68
CA LYS A 313 20.99 -20.67 3.00
C LYS A 313 20.63 -20.20 1.58
N PRO A 314 20.95 -18.95 1.20
CA PRO A 314 20.65 -18.44 -0.12
C PRO A 314 21.53 -19.10 -1.19
N ASP A 315 20.98 -19.30 -2.37
CA ASP A 315 21.75 -19.62 -3.56
C ASP A 315 22.38 -18.34 -4.13
N LEU A 316 23.67 -18.40 -4.47
CA LEU A 316 24.45 -17.26 -4.98
C LEU A 316 25.10 -17.55 -6.33
N GLN A 317 24.72 -18.63 -7.03
CA GLN A 317 25.36 -19.05 -8.28
C GLN A 317 25.32 -17.96 -9.38
N HIS A 318 24.19 -17.29 -9.57
CA HIS A 318 24.07 -16.23 -10.58
C HIS A 318 24.94 -15.02 -10.22
N LEU A 319 24.98 -14.63 -8.94
CA LEU A 319 25.85 -13.56 -8.45
C LEU A 319 27.33 -13.91 -8.65
N GLN A 320 27.73 -15.14 -8.29
CA GLN A 320 29.10 -15.62 -8.48
C GLN A 320 29.52 -15.56 -9.96
N LEU A 321 28.65 -16.02 -10.85
CA LEU A 321 28.88 -15.97 -12.29
C LEU A 321 28.92 -14.53 -12.83
N ALA A 322 28.08 -13.64 -12.32
CA ALA A 322 28.07 -12.24 -12.72
C ALA A 322 29.34 -11.50 -12.26
N VAL A 323 29.84 -11.80 -11.05
CA VAL A 323 31.11 -11.26 -10.55
C VAL A 323 32.29 -11.74 -11.41
N SER A 324 32.36 -13.03 -11.73
CA SER A 324 33.48 -13.57 -12.53
C SER A 324 33.52 -13.04 -13.96
N ASN A 325 32.35 -12.71 -14.53
CA ASN A 325 32.24 -12.24 -15.91
C ASN A 325 32.09 -10.72 -16.04
N ASN A 326 32.16 -9.97 -14.94
CA ASN A 326 31.93 -8.53 -14.90
C ASN A 326 30.57 -8.12 -15.52
N ARG A 327 29.51 -8.84 -15.15
CA ARG A 327 28.12 -8.67 -15.66
C ARG A 327 27.12 -8.36 -14.54
N LEU A 328 27.55 -7.60 -13.53
CA LEU A 328 26.65 -7.13 -12.47
C LEU A 328 25.63 -6.15 -13.03
N ILE A 329 24.40 -6.23 -12.53
CA ILE A 329 23.33 -5.27 -12.84
C ILE A 329 23.61 -3.98 -12.05
N PRO A 330 23.64 -2.80 -12.69
CA PRO A 330 23.79 -1.54 -11.96
C PRO A 330 22.64 -1.32 -10.96
N ILE A 331 22.90 -0.74 -9.78
CA ILE A 331 21.86 -0.52 -8.75
C ILE A 331 20.65 0.22 -9.32
N ALA A 332 20.87 1.26 -10.14
CA ALA A 332 19.82 2.04 -10.77
C ALA A 332 18.91 1.22 -11.73
N SER A 333 19.37 0.04 -12.16
CA SER A 333 18.65 -0.86 -13.07
C SER A 333 18.04 -2.08 -12.37
N LEU A 334 18.29 -2.29 -11.07
CA LEU A 334 17.80 -3.48 -10.35
C LEU A 334 16.27 -3.57 -10.33
N ASP A 335 15.57 -2.47 -10.06
CA ASP A 335 14.10 -2.43 -10.04
C ASP A 335 13.47 -2.78 -11.40
N VAL A 336 14.19 -2.54 -12.50
CA VAL A 336 13.78 -2.94 -13.84
C VAL A 336 14.07 -4.43 -14.07
N ALA A 337 15.20 -4.93 -13.57
CA ALA A 337 15.60 -6.33 -13.71
C ALA A 337 14.60 -7.31 -13.08
N PHE A 338 13.96 -6.95 -11.96
CA PHE A 338 12.87 -7.75 -11.37
C PHE A 338 11.66 -7.94 -12.29
N LYS A 339 11.48 -7.06 -13.28
CA LYS A 339 10.39 -7.13 -14.28
C LYS A 339 10.80 -7.91 -15.54
N SER A 340 12.03 -8.40 -15.60
CA SER A 340 12.53 -9.18 -16.73
C SER A 340 11.72 -10.47 -16.91
N ARG A 341 11.52 -10.87 -18.17
CA ARG A 341 10.98 -12.21 -18.50
C ARG A 341 12.06 -13.29 -18.48
N ASP A 342 13.33 -12.90 -18.40
CA ASP A 342 14.45 -13.81 -18.23
C ASP A 342 14.64 -14.13 -16.75
N ALA A 343 14.38 -15.39 -16.39
CA ALA A 343 14.51 -15.89 -15.03
C ALA A 343 15.93 -15.75 -14.47
N ASN A 344 16.97 -15.81 -15.30
CA ASN A 344 18.35 -15.65 -14.85
C ASN A 344 18.64 -14.20 -14.44
N VAL A 345 18.08 -13.23 -15.17
CA VAL A 345 18.20 -11.80 -14.83
C VAL A 345 17.46 -11.49 -13.54
N ALA A 346 16.25 -12.05 -13.36
CA ALA A 346 15.50 -11.90 -12.12
C ALA A 346 16.25 -12.54 -10.94
N ALA A 347 16.74 -13.77 -11.09
CA ALA A 347 17.50 -14.46 -10.05
C ALA A 347 18.78 -13.69 -9.67
N LEU A 348 19.51 -13.14 -10.64
CA LEU A 348 20.65 -12.27 -10.38
C LEU A 348 20.24 -11.01 -9.60
N ALA A 349 19.09 -10.40 -9.90
CA ALA A 349 18.59 -9.22 -9.19
C ALA A 349 18.30 -9.53 -7.70
N TYR A 350 17.66 -10.66 -7.39
CA TYR A 350 17.46 -11.12 -6.00
C TYR A 350 18.80 -11.30 -5.28
N GLN A 351 19.73 -12.04 -5.88
CA GLN A 351 21.03 -12.36 -5.26
C GLN A 351 21.92 -11.11 -5.07
N GLN A 352 21.92 -10.19 -6.03
CA GLN A 352 22.60 -8.90 -5.89
C GLN A 352 21.98 -8.06 -4.77
N SER A 353 20.65 -8.00 -4.71
CA SER A 353 19.92 -7.24 -3.68
C SER A 353 20.20 -7.78 -2.27
N TYR A 354 20.18 -9.10 -2.09
CA TYR A 354 20.59 -9.75 -0.84
C TYR A 354 22.03 -9.38 -0.45
N SER A 355 22.98 -9.40 -1.39
CA SER A 355 24.37 -9.05 -1.12
C SER A 355 24.55 -7.57 -0.76
N LEU A 356 23.76 -6.67 -1.36
CA LEU A 356 23.75 -5.24 -1.04
C LEU A 356 23.25 -4.99 0.37
N VAL A 357 22.15 -5.63 0.78
CA VAL A 357 21.63 -5.54 2.15
C VAL A 357 22.60 -6.14 3.15
N THR A 358 23.21 -7.27 2.82
CA THR A 358 24.26 -7.89 3.66
C THR A 358 25.45 -6.94 3.84
N TYR A 359 25.90 -6.28 2.77
CA TYR A 359 26.95 -5.27 2.84
C TYR A 359 26.54 -4.08 3.71
N LEU A 360 25.31 -3.57 3.56
CA LEU A 360 24.78 -2.47 4.36
C LEU A 360 24.78 -2.81 5.84
N ASP A 361 24.30 -4.00 6.22
CA ASP A 361 24.31 -4.44 7.61
C ASP A 361 25.72 -4.64 8.14
N GLN A 362 26.62 -5.30 7.39
CA GLN A 362 27.98 -5.52 7.87
C GLN A 362 28.79 -4.23 8.05
N LYS A 363 28.61 -3.24 7.16
CA LYS A 363 29.39 -1.99 7.20
C LYS A 363 28.75 -0.89 8.04
N TYR A 364 27.43 -0.81 8.04
CA TYR A 364 26.70 0.31 8.65
C TYR A 364 25.74 -0.13 9.76
N ARG A 365 25.54 -1.44 9.94
CA ARG A 365 24.60 -2.07 10.89
C ARG A 365 23.14 -1.86 10.52
N PHE A 366 22.31 -2.85 10.86
CA PHE A 366 20.87 -2.83 10.61
C PHE A 366 20.13 -1.57 11.14
N PHE A 367 20.64 -0.92 12.20
CA PHE A 367 20.09 0.36 12.66
C PHE A 367 20.10 1.46 11.59
N ARG A 368 21.13 1.54 10.75
CA ARG A 368 21.18 2.51 9.65
C ARG A 368 20.18 2.16 8.55
N ILE A 369 19.98 0.87 8.28
CA ILE A 369 18.94 0.40 7.35
C ILE A 369 17.57 0.84 7.83
N ARG A 370 17.25 0.68 9.13
CA ARG A 370 16.00 1.18 9.72
C ARG A 370 15.81 2.67 9.48
N LYS A 371 16.86 3.48 9.68
CA LYS A 371 16.78 4.91 9.44
C LYS A 371 16.58 5.28 7.97
N ILE A 372 17.16 4.53 7.05
CA ILE A 372 16.88 4.65 5.61
C ILE A 372 15.40 4.36 5.34
N LEU A 373 14.84 3.28 5.88
CA LEU A 373 13.42 2.94 5.73
C LEU A 373 12.50 4.03 6.32
N ASP A 374 12.82 4.58 7.50
CA ASP A 374 12.09 5.70 8.11
C ASP A 374 12.05 6.92 7.15
N LYS A 375 13.17 7.23 6.48
CA LYS A 375 13.28 8.34 5.52
C LYS A 375 12.48 8.09 4.26
N LEU A 376 12.51 6.86 3.73
CA LEU A 376 11.67 6.46 2.60
C LEU A 376 10.19 6.58 2.96
N GLY A 377 9.78 6.19 4.18
CA GLY A 377 8.42 6.41 4.69
C GLY A 377 8.04 7.90 4.76
N GLN A 378 8.99 8.78 5.07
CA GLN A 378 8.81 10.23 5.03
C GLN A 378 8.72 10.80 3.59
N GLY A 379 8.87 9.96 2.55
CA GLY A 379 8.78 10.37 1.15
C GLY A 379 10.10 10.87 0.56
N ALA A 380 11.22 10.64 1.25
CA ALA A 380 12.54 10.89 0.67
C ALA A 380 12.82 9.88 -0.46
N SER A 381 13.54 10.33 -1.48
CA SER A 381 14.16 9.44 -2.45
C SER A 381 15.25 8.57 -1.83
N MET A 382 15.65 7.51 -2.54
CA MET A 382 16.74 6.63 -2.08
C MET A 382 18.06 7.40 -1.89
N ASP A 383 18.41 8.30 -2.81
CA ASP A 383 19.62 9.11 -2.70
C ASP A 383 19.57 10.07 -1.51
N GLU A 384 18.42 10.71 -1.25
CA GLU A 384 18.25 11.56 -0.07
C GLU A 384 18.39 10.76 1.23
N ALA A 385 17.82 9.55 1.29
CA ALA A 385 17.93 8.67 2.44
C ALA A 385 19.37 8.18 2.67
N LEU A 386 20.07 7.76 1.62
CA LEU A 386 21.48 7.36 1.69
C LEU A 386 22.39 8.53 2.09
N GLN A 387 22.15 9.71 1.53
CA GLN A 387 22.94 10.90 1.85
C GLN A 387 22.72 11.35 3.30
N ALA A 388 21.50 11.24 3.82
CA ALA A 388 21.19 11.56 5.20
C ALA A 388 21.86 10.60 6.20
N GLU A 389 21.77 9.28 5.95
CA GLU A 389 22.17 8.27 6.93
C GLU A 389 23.60 7.73 6.77
N LEU A 390 24.10 7.69 5.53
CA LEU A 390 25.42 7.12 5.21
C LEU A 390 26.41 8.14 4.64
N ARG A 391 25.96 9.35 4.28
CA ARG A 391 26.74 10.36 3.56
C ARG A 391 27.25 9.85 2.20
N LEU A 392 26.44 9.07 1.51
CA LEU A 392 26.75 8.48 0.21
C LEU A 392 25.64 8.77 -0.81
N SER A 393 26.04 8.92 -2.08
CA SER A 393 25.13 8.72 -3.22
C SER A 393 24.97 7.22 -3.55
N SER A 394 23.95 6.87 -4.35
CA SER A 394 23.78 5.51 -4.88
C SER A 394 25.02 5.01 -5.64
N ASP A 395 25.67 5.86 -6.43
CA ASP A 395 26.91 5.49 -7.16
C ASP A 395 28.07 5.18 -6.20
N GLN A 396 28.22 5.98 -5.14
CA GLN A 396 29.26 5.74 -4.14
C GLN A 396 28.99 4.48 -3.34
N LEU A 397 27.71 4.18 -3.05
CA LEU A 397 27.30 2.93 -2.44
C LEU A 397 27.68 1.75 -3.34
N GLU A 398 27.32 1.80 -4.63
CA GLU A 398 27.61 0.78 -5.63
C GLU A 398 29.12 0.49 -5.72
N GLN A 399 29.95 1.51 -5.89
CA GLN A 399 31.41 1.37 -5.99
C GLN A 399 32.03 0.76 -4.72
N ARG A 400 31.49 1.06 -3.54
CA ARG A 400 31.98 0.48 -2.28
C ARG A 400 31.53 -0.97 -2.13
N TRP A 401 30.27 -1.27 -2.47
CA TRP A 401 29.75 -2.63 -2.47
C TRP A 401 30.52 -3.52 -3.46
N GLN A 402 30.75 -3.07 -4.69
CA GLN A 402 31.51 -3.82 -5.71
C GLN A 402 32.94 -4.15 -5.26
N ARG A 403 33.58 -3.30 -4.45
CA ARG A 403 34.90 -3.60 -3.86
C ARG A 403 34.85 -4.66 -2.76
N TRP A 404 33.75 -4.74 -2.02
CA TRP A 404 33.54 -5.74 -0.97
C TRP A 404 33.09 -7.10 -1.53
N LEU A 405 32.29 -7.07 -2.59
CA LEU A 405 31.57 -8.20 -3.15
C LEU A 405 32.41 -9.44 -3.50
N PRO A 406 33.62 -9.35 -4.10
CA PRO A 406 34.37 -10.55 -4.48
C PRO A 406 34.67 -11.50 -3.31
N SER A 407 34.84 -10.96 -2.11
CA SER A 407 35.12 -11.78 -0.93
C SER A 407 33.88 -12.46 -0.37
N PHE A 408 32.73 -11.81 -0.48
CA PHE A 408 31.42 -12.37 -0.16
C PHE A 408 31.04 -13.49 -1.14
N ALA A 409 31.17 -13.24 -2.45
CA ALA A 409 30.81 -14.18 -3.51
C ALA A 409 31.61 -15.51 -3.41
N ARG A 410 32.87 -15.45 -2.96
CA ARG A 410 33.72 -16.65 -2.77
C ARG A 410 33.42 -17.45 -1.50
N GLY A 411 32.44 -17.05 -0.68
CA GLY A 411 32.09 -17.75 0.57
C GLY A 411 33.06 -17.50 1.74
N SER A 412 34.11 -16.70 1.54
CA SER A 412 35.13 -16.34 2.53
C SER A 412 34.63 -15.46 3.70
N TYR A 413 33.34 -15.16 3.76
CA TYR A 413 32.68 -14.38 4.83
C TYR A 413 31.64 -15.19 5.61
N ALA A 414 31.54 -16.51 5.38
CA ALA A 414 30.75 -17.41 6.22
C ALA A 414 31.51 -17.76 7.52
N SER A 415 31.79 -16.75 8.34
CA SER A 415 32.21 -16.93 9.74
C SER A 415 32.21 -15.57 10.43
N ASN A 416 31.12 -15.29 11.16
CA ASN A 416 31.09 -14.76 12.52
C ASN A 416 29.65 -14.49 12.96
#